data_AF-A0A0M9CGB3-F1
#
_entry.id   AF-A0A0M9CGB3-F1
#
_cell.length_a   1.000
_cell.length_b   1.000
_cell.length_c   1.000
_cell.angle_alpha   90.00
_cell.angle_beta   90.00
_cell.angle_gamma   90.00
#
_symmetry.space_group_name_H-M   'P 1'
#
loop_
_entity.id
_entity.type
_entity.pdbx_description
1 polymer ?
#
loop_
_entity_poly.entity_id
_entity_poly.type
_entity_poly.pdbx_seq_one_letter_code
_entity_poly.pdbx_strand_id
1 'polypeptide(L)'
;MEKKFLILFTIMLSSVCFSQTSLDIVRASNYYSKACKNYTSRNYTSALSNLKLAEENLKGKTNKDLEYLKIMTNYRLKNFKEAYKLVKVYFEEGFSGNTQYFKNVDTYKEQKNIDYEEELTTIFTNLEDKFNLIENVNADDFMANLIAKIKNNMTTAKDYIKEASNSSIDKSLLYYYQTKHTRGWDTTYKWRYDYYKAEFARYKVTNNIAFYKGYGGADLSNSSEYQVKVYYKPTTSKITTSLFTYGYKYDKTEYVSGQTKFYGRVYESKNSYQLSNTKATQSFIDIIEKENFTNSYYLEKTYKIYFTEDEQIVLSQDYNLSKLKRALAKENLL
;
A
#
# COMPACT_ATOMS: atom_id res chain seq x y z
N MET A 1 -66.71 3.76 7.86
CA MET A 1 -66.17 5.05 8.36
C MET A 1 -64.69 4.95 8.75
N GLU A 2 -64.25 3.82 9.30
CA GLU A 2 -62.88 3.59 9.81
C GLU A 2 -61.75 3.77 8.79
N LYS A 3 -61.89 3.31 7.54
CA LYS A 3 -60.86 3.50 6.50
C LYS A 3 -60.65 4.97 6.09
N LYS A 4 -61.71 5.79 6.07
CA LYS A 4 -61.61 7.22 5.76
C LYS A 4 -60.93 7.99 6.89
N PHE A 5 -61.19 7.60 8.14
CA PHE A 5 -60.56 8.19 9.32
C PHE A 5 -59.08 7.81 9.42
N LEU A 6 -58.73 6.57 9.08
CA LEU A 6 -57.33 6.11 9.01
C LEU A 6 -56.55 6.93 7.96
N ILE A 7 -57.09 7.11 6.75
CA ILE A 7 -56.46 7.92 5.70
C ILE A 7 -56.28 9.38 6.14
N LEU A 8 -57.32 9.99 6.74
CA LEU A 8 -57.24 11.36 7.27
C LEU A 8 -56.21 11.48 8.39
N PHE A 9 -56.12 10.48 9.26
CA PHE A 9 -55.16 10.42 10.35
C PHE A 9 -53.73 10.22 9.83
N THR A 10 -53.52 9.36 8.84
CA THR A 10 -52.22 9.18 8.16
C THR A 10 -51.79 10.44 7.41
N ILE A 11 -52.71 11.11 6.71
CA ILE A 11 -52.45 12.39 6.06
C ILE A 11 -52.11 13.44 7.11
N MET A 12 -52.88 13.59 8.19
CA MET A 12 -52.56 14.54 9.27
C MET A 12 -51.21 14.24 9.94
N LEU A 13 -50.91 12.98 10.29
CA LEU A 13 -49.63 12.60 10.88
C LEU A 13 -48.46 12.87 9.93
N SER A 14 -48.61 12.56 8.65
CA SER A 14 -47.60 12.89 7.65
C SER A 14 -47.43 14.41 7.55
N SER A 15 -48.50 15.20 7.47
CA SER A 15 -48.46 16.67 7.45
C SER A 15 -47.78 17.29 8.66
N VAL A 16 -47.97 16.73 9.86
CA VAL A 16 -47.32 17.19 11.09
C VAL A 16 -45.84 16.75 11.14
N CYS A 17 -45.51 15.55 10.66
CA CYS A 17 -44.12 15.12 10.52
C CYS A 17 -43.35 15.98 9.50
N PHE A 18 -43.98 16.39 8.39
CA PHE A 18 -43.41 17.26 7.35
C PHE A 18 -43.54 18.77 7.65
N SER A 19 -44.22 19.15 8.74
CA SER A 19 -44.30 20.54 9.21
C SER A 19 -42.94 20.97 9.80
N GLN A 20 -42.22 21.84 9.09
CA GLN A 20 -40.93 22.38 9.54
C GLN A 20 -41.14 23.47 10.59
N THR A 21 -40.42 23.39 11.71
CA THR A 21 -40.46 24.39 12.79
C THR A 21 -39.41 25.49 12.60
N SER A 22 -39.59 26.64 13.27
CA SER A 22 -38.56 27.70 13.32
C SER A 22 -37.23 27.20 13.88
N LEU A 23 -37.25 26.25 14.83
CA LEU A 23 -36.05 25.65 15.39
C LEU A 23 -35.33 24.78 14.36
N ASP A 24 -36.06 24.04 13.52
CA ASP A 24 -35.50 23.25 12.44
C ASP A 24 -34.77 24.14 11.42
N ILE A 25 -35.35 25.30 11.08
CA ILE A 25 -34.71 26.30 10.20
C ILE A 25 -33.40 26.82 10.82
N VAL A 26 -33.39 27.12 12.12
CA VAL A 26 -32.17 27.58 12.82
C VAL A 26 -31.10 26.50 12.83
N ARG A 27 -31.47 25.23 13.09
CA ARG A 27 -30.54 24.10 13.03
C ARG A 27 -29.98 23.91 11.62
N ALA A 28 -30.84 23.91 10.61
CA ALA A 28 -30.44 23.82 9.21
C ALA A 28 -29.45 24.94 8.83
N SER A 29 -29.73 26.17 9.25
CA SER A 29 -28.87 27.34 9.01
C SER A 29 -27.50 27.20 9.68
N ASN A 30 -27.45 26.71 10.92
CA ASN A 30 -26.19 26.46 11.64
C ASN A 30 -25.37 25.37 10.95
N TYR A 31 -25.99 24.25 10.58
CA TYR A 31 -25.29 23.18 9.85
C TYR A 31 -24.79 23.65 8.49
N TYR A 32 -25.60 24.40 7.75
CA TYR A 32 -25.19 25.01 6.49
C TYR A 32 -23.99 25.96 6.66
N SER A 33 -24.01 26.86 7.66
CA SER A 33 -22.87 27.74 7.95
C SER A 33 -21.58 26.95 8.24
N LYS A 34 -21.69 25.84 9.00
CA LYS A 34 -20.55 24.94 9.24
C LYS A 34 -20.10 24.23 7.96
N ALA A 35 -21.03 23.86 7.08
CA ALA A 35 -20.69 23.28 5.78
C ALA A 35 -19.90 24.26 4.92
N CYS A 36 -20.32 25.53 4.82
CA CYS A 36 -19.58 26.58 4.09
C CYS A 36 -18.15 26.74 4.60
N LYS A 37 -17.98 26.79 5.94
CA LYS A 37 -16.66 26.87 6.57
C LYS A 37 -15.81 25.64 6.25
N ASN A 38 -16.37 24.44 6.39
CA ASN A 38 -15.66 23.20 6.09
C ASN A 38 -15.26 23.09 4.61
N TYR A 39 -16.16 23.47 3.70
CA TYR A 39 -15.89 23.47 2.27
C TYR A 39 -14.76 24.43 1.91
N THR A 40 -14.80 25.66 2.44
CA THR A 40 -13.75 26.67 2.26
C THR A 40 -12.39 26.17 2.79
N SER A 41 -12.41 25.47 3.94
CA SER A 41 -11.21 24.85 4.54
C SER A 41 -10.80 23.52 3.89
N ARG A 42 -11.39 23.15 2.75
CA ARG A 42 -11.13 21.89 2.01
C ARG A 42 -11.42 20.61 2.80
N ASN A 43 -12.20 20.70 3.87
CA ASN A 43 -12.69 19.54 4.62
C ASN A 43 -14.03 19.06 4.05
N TYR A 44 -13.98 18.51 2.84
CA TYR A 44 -15.19 18.17 2.07
C TYR A 44 -16.03 17.07 2.71
N THR A 45 -15.43 16.11 3.41
CA THR A 45 -16.18 15.06 4.13
C THR A 45 -17.05 15.65 5.24
N SER A 46 -16.48 16.56 6.05
CA SER A 46 -17.24 17.26 7.08
C SER A 46 -18.21 18.29 6.50
N ALA A 47 -17.91 18.87 5.33
CA ALA A 47 -18.87 19.71 4.61
C ALA A 47 -20.10 18.88 4.21
N LEU A 48 -19.89 17.72 3.57
CA LEU A 48 -20.98 16.84 3.13
C LEU A 48 -21.84 16.34 4.29
N SER A 49 -21.21 15.97 5.42
CA SER A 49 -21.93 15.57 6.63
C SER A 49 -22.85 16.67 7.15
N ASN A 50 -22.35 17.91 7.23
CA ASN A 50 -23.16 19.05 7.65
C ASN A 50 -24.24 19.42 6.63
N LEU A 51 -24.00 19.27 5.32
CA LEU A 51 -25.01 19.50 4.29
C LEU A 51 -26.18 18.52 4.43
N LYS A 52 -25.91 17.24 4.71
CA LYS A 52 -26.95 16.24 4.99
C LYS A 52 -27.77 16.60 6.22
N LEU A 53 -27.11 16.99 7.31
CA LEU A 53 -27.81 17.44 8.53
C LEU A 53 -28.65 18.70 8.27
N ALA A 54 -28.18 19.61 7.43
CA ALA A 54 -28.96 20.78 7.03
C ALA A 54 -30.22 20.35 6.27
N GLU A 55 -30.09 19.50 5.26
CA GLU A 55 -31.18 18.96 4.45
C GLU A 55 -32.22 18.18 5.28
N GLU A 56 -31.77 17.35 6.23
CA GLU A 56 -32.63 16.62 7.16
C GLU A 56 -33.51 17.57 8.00
N ASN A 57 -32.93 18.66 8.51
CA ASN A 57 -33.67 19.69 9.25
C ASN A 57 -34.57 20.54 8.33
N LEU A 58 -34.30 20.58 7.02
CA LEU A 58 -35.20 21.20 6.07
C LEU A 58 -36.39 20.30 5.67
N LYS A 59 -36.42 19.04 6.13
CA LYS A 59 -37.52 18.08 5.90
C LYS A 59 -37.86 17.90 4.41
N GLY A 60 -36.83 17.81 3.56
CA GLY A 60 -36.97 17.63 2.12
C GLY A 60 -37.18 18.92 1.32
N LYS A 61 -37.18 20.08 1.99
CA LYS A 61 -37.10 21.38 1.31
C LYS A 61 -35.63 21.71 1.04
N THR A 62 -35.36 22.36 -0.09
CA THR A 62 -34.00 22.74 -0.47
C THR A 62 -33.96 24.12 -1.12
N ASN A 63 -32.77 24.65 -1.37
CA ASN A 63 -32.55 25.91 -2.08
C ASN A 63 -31.28 25.81 -2.95
N LYS A 64 -31.04 26.82 -3.80
CA LYS A 64 -29.88 26.84 -4.71
C LYS A 64 -28.55 26.70 -3.98
N ASP A 65 -28.42 27.32 -2.81
CA ASP A 65 -27.21 27.33 -2.00
C ASP A 65 -26.82 25.95 -1.48
N LEU A 66 -27.79 25.24 -0.91
CA LEU A 66 -27.60 23.89 -0.40
C LEU A 66 -27.26 22.94 -1.54
N GLU A 67 -28.00 23.00 -2.65
CA GLU A 67 -27.79 22.10 -3.79
C GLU A 67 -26.45 22.37 -4.48
N TYR A 68 -26.09 23.63 -4.69
CA TYR A 68 -24.78 23.99 -5.23
C TYR A 68 -23.64 23.41 -4.38
N LEU A 69 -23.69 23.62 -3.05
CA LEU A 69 -22.65 23.09 -2.17
C LEU A 69 -22.67 21.56 -2.10
N LYS A 70 -23.84 20.90 -2.17
CA LYS A 70 -23.94 19.43 -2.24
C LYS A 70 -23.26 18.90 -3.50
N ILE A 71 -23.54 19.49 -4.65
CA ILE A 71 -22.92 19.16 -5.92
C ILE A 71 -21.40 19.32 -5.82
N MET A 72 -20.95 20.51 -5.47
CA MET A 72 -19.52 20.84 -5.48
C MET A 72 -18.75 20.04 -4.46
N THR A 73 -19.34 19.76 -3.29
CA THR A 73 -18.73 18.91 -2.29
C THR A 73 -18.57 17.47 -2.79
N ASN A 74 -19.60 16.90 -3.44
CA ASN A 74 -19.49 15.58 -4.06
C ASN A 74 -18.45 15.57 -5.19
N TYR A 75 -18.41 16.60 -6.04
CA TYR A 75 -17.41 16.74 -7.09
C TYR A 75 -15.98 16.78 -6.52
N ARG A 76 -15.74 17.56 -5.47
CA ARG A 76 -14.44 17.65 -4.79
C ARG A 76 -14.05 16.35 -4.09
N LEU A 77 -15.02 15.58 -3.61
CA LEU A 77 -14.84 14.23 -3.06
C LEU A 77 -14.66 13.15 -4.14
N LYS A 78 -14.73 13.50 -5.43
CA LYS A 78 -14.73 12.57 -6.56
C LYS A 78 -15.92 11.61 -6.58
N ASN A 79 -17.02 11.95 -5.93
CA ASN A 79 -18.28 11.21 -6.01
C ASN A 79 -19.02 11.60 -7.30
N PHE A 80 -18.40 11.34 -8.46
CA PHE A 80 -18.85 11.87 -9.76
C PHE A 80 -20.26 11.41 -10.12
N LYS A 81 -20.64 10.18 -9.75
CA LYS A 81 -21.98 9.65 -10.00
C LYS A 81 -23.07 10.44 -9.28
N GLU A 82 -22.83 10.76 -8.01
CA GLU A 82 -23.77 11.55 -7.21
C GLU A 82 -23.77 13.02 -7.62
N ALA A 83 -22.59 13.59 -7.88
CA ALA A 83 -22.46 14.96 -8.34
C ALA A 83 -23.19 15.19 -9.68
N TYR A 84 -23.05 14.29 -10.64
CA TYR A 84 -23.73 14.39 -11.93
C TYR A 84 -25.26 14.33 -11.78
N LYS A 85 -25.77 13.39 -10.98
CA LYS A 85 -27.22 13.30 -10.70
C LYS A 85 -27.77 14.59 -10.10
N LEU A 86 -27.08 15.15 -9.11
CA LEU A 86 -27.49 16.39 -8.45
C LEU A 86 -27.42 17.59 -9.41
N VAL A 87 -26.38 17.68 -10.24
CA VAL A 87 -26.25 18.74 -11.26
C VAL A 87 -27.36 18.67 -12.30
N LYS A 88 -27.66 17.45 -12.77
CA LYS A 88 -28.74 17.24 -13.73
C LYS A 88 -30.07 17.71 -13.17
N VAL A 89 -30.41 17.30 -11.94
CA VAL A 89 -31.60 17.78 -11.22
C VAL A 89 -31.58 19.30 -11.06
N TYR A 90 -30.42 19.90 -10.75
CA TYR A 90 -30.28 21.35 -10.62
C TYR A 90 -30.66 22.12 -11.88
N PHE A 91 -30.23 21.65 -13.05
CA PHE A 91 -30.57 22.28 -14.32
C PHE A 91 -31.98 21.94 -14.82
N GLU A 92 -32.50 20.75 -14.52
CA GLU A 92 -33.81 20.29 -15.00
C GLU A 92 -34.98 20.80 -14.14
N GLU A 93 -34.89 20.71 -12.81
CA GLU A 93 -36.01 21.04 -11.91
C GLU A 93 -36.12 22.54 -11.61
N GLY A 94 -35.06 23.31 -11.87
CA GLY A 94 -35.05 24.75 -11.68
C GLY A 94 -35.37 25.16 -10.24
N PHE A 95 -34.36 25.24 -9.37
CA PHE A 95 -34.51 25.67 -7.98
C PHE A 95 -34.84 27.18 -7.79
N SER A 96 -35.37 27.84 -8.81
CA SER A 96 -35.71 29.27 -8.84
C SER A 96 -36.92 29.65 -7.97
N GLY A 97 -37.73 28.68 -7.53
CA GLY A 97 -38.94 28.94 -6.75
C GLY A 97 -38.89 28.62 -5.25
N ASN A 98 -37.84 27.96 -4.74
CA ASN A 98 -37.81 27.53 -3.34
C ASN A 98 -37.21 28.61 -2.43
N THR A 99 -38.08 29.34 -1.74
CA THR A 99 -37.78 30.50 -0.89
C THR A 99 -37.33 30.16 0.53
N GLN A 100 -36.88 28.93 0.79
CA GLN A 100 -36.35 28.57 2.11
C GLN A 100 -34.94 29.13 2.28
N TYR A 101 -34.86 30.42 2.62
CA TYR A 101 -33.62 31.05 3.00
C TYR A 101 -33.20 30.57 4.40
N PHE A 102 -31.93 30.19 4.52
CA PHE A 102 -31.31 30.05 5.83
C PHE A 102 -31.45 31.38 6.58
N LYS A 103 -31.80 31.34 7.87
CA LYS A 103 -31.97 32.56 8.67
C LYS A 103 -30.62 33.00 9.25
N ASN A 104 -30.29 34.28 9.06
CA ASN A 104 -29.11 34.93 9.65
C ASN A 104 -27.77 34.26 9.30
N VAL A 105 -27.64 33.76 8.07
CA VAL A 105 -26.39 33.17 7.58
C VAL A 105 -26.12 33.70 6.17
N ASP A 106 -24.94 34.27 5.97
CA ASP A 106 -24.47 34.65 4.64
C ASP A 106 -24.33 33.38 3.80
N THR A 107 -24.91 33.39 2.61
CA THR A 107 -24.84 32.28 1.67
C THR A 107 -23.42 32.12 1.11
N TYR A 108 -23.08 30.95 0.59
CA TYR A 108 -21.77 30.75 -0.03
C TYR A 108 -21.59 31.67 -1.26
N LYS A 109 -22.68 31.95 -1.98
CA LYS A 109 -22.76 32.92 -3.07
C LYS A 109 -22.33 34.30 -2.61
N GLU A 110 -22.94 34.80 -1.53
CA GLU A 110 -22.64 36.12 -0.97
C GLU A 110 -21.23 36.18 -0.39
N GLN A 111 -20.81 35.15 0.33
CA GLN A 111 -19.48 35.09 0.94
C GLN A 111 -18.34 35.07 -0.08
N LYS A 112 -18.57 34.50 -1.27
CA LYS A 112 -17.52 34.27 -2.28
C LYS A 112 -17.72 35.07 -3.56
N ASN A 113 -18.85 35.74 -3.71
CA ASN A 113 -19.25 36.47 -4.92
C ASN A 113 -19.09 35.63 -6.19
N ILE A 114 -19.74 34.46 -6.21
CA ILE A 114 -19.65 33.50 -7.33
C ILE A 114 -20.98 33.36 -8.06
N ASP A 115 -20.91 33.03 -9.35
CA ASP A 115 -22.06 32.59 -10.12
C ASP A 115 -22.13 31.05 -10.10
N TYR A 116 -23.18 30.52 -9.47
CA TYR A 116 -23.36 29.07 -9.33
C TYR A 116 -23.62 28.42 -10.67
N GLU A 117 -24.46 29.03 -11.50
CA GLU A 117 -24.80 28.53 -12.81
C GLU A 117 -23.57 28.46 -13.72
N GLU A 118 -22.69 29.45 -13.67
CA GLU A 118 -21.41 29.45 -14.40
C GLU A 118 -20.46 28.33 -13.92
N GLU A 119 -20.24 28.21 -12.61
CA GLU A 119 -19.38 27.17 -12.02
C GLU A 119 -19.91 25.76 -12.35
N LEU A 120 -21.22 25.55 -12.22
CA LEU A 120 -21.86 24.26 -12.48
C LEU A 120 -21.83 23.89 -13.96
N THR A 121 -22.03 24.86 -14.86
CA THR A 121 -21.93 24.65 -16.31
C THR A 121 -20.50 24.26 -16.69
N THR A 122 -19.50 24.91 -16.09
CA THR A 122 -18.07 24.63 -16.35
C THR A 122 -17.68 23.19 -16.02
N ILE A 123 -18.29 22.60 -14.98
CA ILE A 123 -18.00 21.22 -14.59
C ILE A 123 -18.97 20.19 -15.19
N PHE A 124 -20.05 20.62 -15.85
CA PHE A 124 -21.13 19.75 -16.32
C PHE A 124 -20.61 18.65 -17.26
N THR A 125 -19.95 19.04 -18.34
CA THR A 125 -19.43 18.08 -19.34
C THR A 125 -18.42 17.13 -18.71
N ASN A 126 -17.56 17.61 -17.82
CA ASN A 126 -16.60 16.75 -17.12
C ASN A 126 -17.29 15.72 -16.21
N LEU A 127 -18.37 16.10 -15.53
CA LEU A 127 -19.18 15.20 -14.71
C LEU A 127 -19.91 14.17 -15.58
N GLU A 128 -20.45 14.61 -16.72
CA GLU A 128 -21.14 13.74 -17.68
C GLU A 128 -20.21 12.68 -18.25
N ASP A 129 -19.02 13.07 -18.72
CA ASP A 129 -18.03 12.14 -19.25
C ASP A 129 -17.63 11.08 -18.22
N LYS A 130 -17.38 11.52 -16.98
CA LYS A 130 -17.03 10.62 -15.87
C LYS A 130 -18.19 9.71 -15.47
N PHE A 131 -19.41 10.24 -15.43
CA PHE A 131 -20.60 9.44 -15.15
C PHE A 131 -20.81 8.36 -16.21
N ASN A 132 -20.69 8.72 -17.49
CA ASN A 132 -20.82 7.79 -18.61
C ASN A 132 -19.72 6.71 -18.57
N LEU A 133 -18.48 7.08 -18.22
CA LEU A 133 -17.42 6.12 -17.97
C LEU A 133 -17.81 5.13 -16.86
N ILE A 134 -18.38 5.60 -15.75
CA ILE A 134 -18.77 4.76 -14.62
C ILE A 134 -19.93 3.82 -14.97
N GLU A 135 -20.98 4.32 -15.63
CA GLU A 135 -22.18 3.54 -15.96
C GLU A 135 -21.93 2.48 -17.05
N ASN A 136 -21.05 2.77 -18.01
CA ASN A 136 -20.78 1.84 -19.12
C ASN A 136 -19.78 0.72 -18.76
N VAL A 137 -19.19 0.75 -17.56
CA VAL A 137 -18.21 -0.24 -17.14
C VAL A 137 -18.89 -1.44 -16.49
N ASN A 138 -18.73 -2.61 -17.11
CA ASN A 138 -19.01 -3.88 -16.44
C ASN A 138 -17.98 -4.07 -15.30
N ALA A 139 -18.46 -4.04 -14.07
CA ALA A 139 -17.60 -4.12 -12.88
C ALA A 139 -16.78 -5.42 -12.84
N ASP A 140 -17.34 -6.56 -13.24
CA ASP A 140 -16.64 -7.86 -13.17
C ASP A 140 -15.53 -7.94 -14.21
N ASP A 141 -15.81 -7.52 -15.45
CA ASP A 141 -14.82 -7.45 -16.53
C ASP A 141 -13.69 -6.47 -16.18
N PHE A 142 -14.05 -5.32 -15.60
CA PHE A 142 -13.08 -4.31 -15.14
C PHE A 142 -12.16 -4.86 -14.05
N MET A 143 -12.70 -5.58 -13.06
CA MET A 143 -11.88 -6.21 -12.03
C MET A 143 -10.96 -7.27 -12.63
N ALA A 144 -11.46 -8.12 -13.54
CA ALA A 144 -10.65 -9.13 -14.22
C ALA A 144 -9.51 -8.49 -15.02
N ASN A 145 -9.77 -7.40 -15.74
CA ASN A 145 -8.78 -6.64 -16.49
C ASN A 145 -7.70 -6.04 -15.58
N LEU A 146 -8.09 -5.45 -14.44
CA LEU A 146 -7.13 -4.91 -13.47
C LEU A 146 -6.26 -6.02 -12.85
N ILE A 147 -6.83 -7.18 -12.53
CA ILE A 147 -6.07 -8.32 -12.01
C ILE A 147 -5.08 -8.82 -13.07
N ALA A 148 -5.51 -8.94 -14.33
CA ALA A 148 -4.64 -9.33 -15.43
C ALA A 148 -3.50 -8.33 -15.62
N LYS A 149 -3.79 -7.02 -15.61
CA LYS A 149 -2.79 -5.94 -15.65
C LYS A 149 -1.78 -6.06 -14.51
N ILE A 150 -2.24 -6.31 -13.29
CA ILE A 150 -1.37 -6.51 -12.13
C ILE A 150 -0.46 -7.72 -12.37
N LYS A 151 -1.02 -8.89 -12.67
CA LYS A 151 -0.25 -10.12 -12.89
C LYS A 151 0.80 -9.98 -14.00
N ASN A 152 0.43 -9.35 -15.12
CA ASN A 152 1.31 -9.18 -16.27
C ASN A 152 2.46 -8.21 -16.02
N ASN A 153 2.26 -7.21 -15.16
CA ASN A 153 3.27 -6.20 -14.82
C ASN A 153 4.06 -6.54 -13.54
N MET A 154 3.81 -7.70 -12.92
CA MET A 154 4.56 -8.14 -11.75
C MET A 154 5.90 -8.74 -12.15
N THR A 155 6.98 -8.21 -11.56
CA THR A 155 8.30 -8.83 -11.57
C THR A 155 8.22 -10.15 -10.83
N THR A 156 8.66 -11.24 -11.45
CA THR A 156 8.69 -12.54 -10.79
C THR A 156 9.72 -12.55 -9.67
N ALA A 157 9.46 -13.33 -8.62
CA ALA A 157 10.41 -13.49 -7.52
C ALA A 157 11.78 -14.00 -8.02
N LYS A 158 11.78 -14.89 -9.02
CA LYS A 158 13.00 -15.39 -9.66
C LYS A 158 13.83 -14.27 -10.30
N ASP A 159 13.19 -13.33 -10.98
CA ASP A 159 13.89 -12.23 -11.65
C ASP A 159 14.40 -11.20 -10.65
N TYR A 160 13.62 -10.87 -9.60
CA TYR A 160 14.12 -10.08 -8.48
C TYR A 160 15.36 -10.72 -7.85
N ILE A 161 15.35 -12.04 -7.57
CA ILE A 161 16.49 -12.71 -6.94
C ILE A 161 17.74 -12.69 -7.82
N LYS A 162 17.59 -12.82 -9.15
CA LYS A 162 18.74 -12.73 -10.07
C LYS A 162 19.45 -11.38 -9.97
N GLU A 163 18.71 -10.29 -9.78
CA GLU A 163 19.27 -8.94 -9.60
C GLU A 163 19.76 -8.71 -8.17
N ALA A 164 18.99 -9.19 -7.18
CA ALA A 164 19.21 -8.92 -5.77
C ALA A 164 20.41 -9.69 -5.21
N SER A 165 20.57 -10.95 -5.59
CA SER A 165 21.58 -11.83 -5.01
C SER A 165 22.94 -11.60 -5.69
N ASN A 166 24.00 -11.41 -4.91
CA ASN A 166 25.34 -11.15 -5.46
C ASN A 166 25.82 -12.35 -6.28
N SER A 167 26.50 -12.12 -7.41
CA SER A 167 27.02 -13.23 -8.24
C SER A 167 28.12 -14.01 -7.54
N SER A 168 28.96 -13.33 -6.77
CA SER A 168 30.03 -13.90 -5.96
C SER A 168 30.21 -13.13 -4.65
N ILE A 169 30.67 -13.82 -3.60
CA ILE A 169 30.92 -13.25 -2.28
C ILE A 169 32.11 -13.96 -1.63
N ASP A 170 33.04 -13.17 -1.09
CA ASP A 170 34.20 -13.71 -0.39
C ASP A 170 34.05 -13.50 1.12
N LYS A 171 34.34 -14.54 1.89
CA LYS A 171 34.31 -14.53 3.35
C LYS A 171 35.62 -15.01 3.92
N SER A 172 36.02 -14.44 5.04
CA SER A 172 37.21 -14.86 5.76
C SER A 172 36.95 -15.03 7.26
N LEU A 173 37.50 -16.08 7.84
CA LEU A 173 37.58 -16.29 9.29
C LEU A 173 39.04 -16.18 9.70
N LEU A 174 39.37 -15.20 10.55
CA LEU A 174 40.69 -15.11 11.16
C LEU A 174 40.85 -16.21 12.22
N TYR A 175 41.95 -16.95 12.19
CA TYR A 175 42.27 -17.97 13.18
C TYR A 175 43.74 -17.95 13.61
N TYR A 176 44.00 -18.50 14.79
CA TYR A 176 45.34 -18.62 15.37
C TYR A 176 45.83 -20.06 15.26
N TYR A 177 47.06 -20.24 14.81
CA TYR A 177 47.67 -21.56 14.74
C TYR A 177 49.12 -21.52 15.18
N GLN A 178 49.58 -22.66 15.70
CA GLN A 178 50.95 -22.81 16.16
C GLN A 178 51.73 -23.61 15.11
N THR A 179 52.79 -23.01 14.57
CA THR A 179 53.67 -23.68 13.61
C THR A 179 54.92 -24.20 14.31
N LYS A 180 55.28 -25.46 14.00
CA LYS A 180 56.55 -26.04 14.40
C LYS A 180 57.64 -25.52 13.46
N HIS A 181 58.58 -24.75 13.98
CA HIS A 181 59.79 -24.33 13.27
C HIS A 181 60.96 -25.18 13.76
N THR A 182 61.56 -25.93 12.84
CA THR A 182 62.73 -26.76 13.14
C THR A 182 63.94 -26.16 12.43
N ARG A 183 64.99 -25.79 13.18
CA ARG A 183 66.26 -25.31 12.62
C ARG A 183 67.40 -26.10 13.25
N GLY A 184 67.90 -27.11 12.55
CA GLY A 184 68.83 -28.09 13.13
C GLY A 184 68.12 -28.98 14.16
N TRP A 185 68.71 -29.14 15.35
CA TRP A 185 68.16 -29.93 16.46
C TRP A 185 67.14 -29.17 17.33
N ASP A 186 67.01 -27.86 17.12
CA ASP A 186 66.16 -27.01 17.95
C ASP A 186 64.75 -26.87 17.35
N THR A 187 63.73 -27.20 18.15
CA THR A 187 62.32 -27.12 17.78
C THR A 187 61.69 -25.98 18.56
N THR A 188 61.30 -24.92 17.86
CA THR A 188 60.57 -23.79 18.45
C THR A 188 59.16 -23.72 17.88
N TYR A 189 58.19 -23.40 18.74
CA TYR A 189 56.81 -23.19 18.32
C TYR A 189 56.54 -21.70 18.17
N LYS A 190 56.09 -21.27 17.00
CA LYS A 190 55.72 -19.87 16.73
C LYS A 190 54.23 -19.75 16.45
N TRP A 191 53.59 -18.85 17.18
CA TRP A 191 52.20 -18.45 16.95
C TRP A 191 52.09 -17.60 15.69
N ARG A 192 51.13 -17.95 14.84
CA ARG A 192 50.79 -17.23 13.61
C ARG A 192 49.30 -17.00 13.52
N TYR A 193 48.95 -15.98 12.74
CA TYR A 193 47.59 -15.67 12.35
C TYR A 193 47.41 -16.05 10.88
N ASP A 194 46.29 -16.67 10.56
CA ASP A 194 45.88 -16.87 9.17
C ASP A 194 44.40 -16.57 8.96
N TYR A 195 44.01 -16.46 7.70
CA TYR A 195 42.62 -16.35 7.30
C TYR A 195 42.17 -17.60 6.57
N TYR A 196 41.11 -18.23 7.07
CA TYR A 196 40.36 -19.20 6.30
C TYR A 196 39.46 -18.43 5.35
N LYS A 197 39.78 -18.42 4.06
CA LYS A 197 39.00 -17.71 3.04
C LYS A 197 38.08 -18.68 2.33
N ALA A 198 36.82 -18.29 2.11
CA ALA A 198 35.91 -19.00 1.22
C ALA A 198 35.28 -18.04 0.23
N GLU A 199 35.29 -18.43 -1.04
CA GLU A 199 34.67 -17.70 -2.13
C GLU A 199 33.41 -18.45 -2.53
N PHE A 200 32.27 -17.77 -2.52
CA PHE A 200 30.97 -18.33 -2.87
C PHE A 200 30.53 -17.80 -4.22
N ALA A 201 30.10 -18.69 -5.10
CA ALA A 201 29.48 -18.36 -6.38
C ALA A 201 28.03 -18.84 -6.41
N ARG A 202 27.13 -17.98 -6.88
CA ARG A 202 25.72 -18.34 -7.10
C ARG A 202 25.62 -19.28 -8.29
N TYR A 203 25.10 -20.48 -8.10
CA TYR A 203 24.98 -21.47 -9.19
C TYR A 203 23.53 -21.77 -9.60
N LYS A 204 22.54 -21.43 -8.76
CA LYS A 204 21.13 -21.68 -9.05
C LYS A 204 20.24 -20.65 -8.38
N VAL A 205 19.14 -20.30 -9.06
CA VAL A 205 18.06 -19.45 -8.52
C VAL A 205 16.73 -20.16 -8.77
N THR A 206 15.88 -20.18 -7.74
CA THR A 206 14.50 -20.66 -7.78
C THR A 206 13.53 -19.55 -7.35
N ASN A 207 12.25 -19.87 -7.16
CA ASN A 207 11.22 -18.86 -6.91
C ASN A 207 11.45 -18.04 -5.62
N ASN A 208 12.13 -18.58 -4.62
CA ASN A 208 12.35 -17.88 -3.34
C ASN A 208 13.76 -18.08 -2.76
N ILE A 209 14.64 -18.79 -3.47
CA ILE A 209 15.96 -19.18 -2.97
C ILE A 209 17.03 -18.96 -4.03
N ALA A 210 18.12 -18.30 -3.64
CA ALA A 210 19.40 -18.35 -4.35
C ALA A 210 20.32 -19.38 -3.68
N PHE A 211 20.97 -20.21 -4.50
CA PHE A 211 21.87 -21.24 -4.05
C PHE A 211 23.30 -20.86 -4.39
N TYR A 212 24.18 -20.99 -3.39
CA TYR A 212 25.59 -20.72 -3.49
C TYR A 212 26.38 -21.99 -3.23
N LYS A 213 27.46 -22.13 -3.98
CA LYS A 213 28.53 -23.09 -3.72
C LYS A 213 29.79 -22.28 -3.51
N GLY A 214 30.54 -22.61 -2.47
CA GLY A 214 31.82 -21.97 -2.25
C GLY A 214 32.91 -22.98 -1.95
N TYR A 215 34.15 -22.57 -2.17
CA TYR A 215 35.31 -23.35 -1.79
C TYR A 215 36.11 -22.53 -0.79
N GLY A 216 36.35 -23.09 0.39
CA GLY A 216 37.11 -22.41 1.42
C GLY A 216 38.29 -23.24 1.88
N GLY A 217 39.42 -22.59 2.14
CA GLY A 217 40.65 -23.26 2.56
C GLY A 217 41.70 -22.27 3.02
N ALA A 218 42.69 -22.78 3.76
CA ALA A 218 43.93 -22.04 4.04
C ALA A 218 44.92 -22.13 2.86
N ASP A 219 44.82 -23.21 2.06
CA ASP A 219 45.55 -23.46 0.82
C ASP A 219 44.68 -24.25 -0.17
N LEU A 220 45.10 -24.33 -1.45
CA LEU A 220 44.35 -25.03 -2.51
C LEU A 220 44.19 -26.54 -2.25
N SER A 221 45.15 -27.16 -1.56
CA SER A 221 45.17 -28.60 -1.24
C SER A 221 44.22 -28.99 -0.10
N ASN A 222 43.77 -28.04 0.71
CA ASN A 222 42.92 -28.25 1.89
C ASN A 222 41.61 -27.46 1.80
N SER A 223 41.05 -27.35 0.59
CA SER A 223 39.76 -26.71 0.39
C SER A 223 38.59 -27.63 0.77
N SER A 224 37.55 -27.03 1.33
CA SER A 224 36.26 -27.65 1.59
C SER A 224 35.19 -26.97 0.75
N GLU A 225 34.32 -27.77 0.15
CA GLU A 225 33.13 -27.26 -0.53
C GLU A 225 32.04 -26.94 0.50
N TYR A 226 31.46 -25.74 0.35
CA TYR A 226 30.37 -25.24 1.16
C TYR A 226 29.13 -25.01 0.31
N GLN A 227 27.95 -25.23 0.90
CA GLN A 227 26.68 -24.91 0.28
C GLN A 227 25.83 -24.04 1.19
N VAL A 228 25.26 -23.00 0.60
CA VAL A 228 24.48 -21.97 1.29
C VAL A 228 23.20 -21.69 0.50
N LYS A 229 22.09 -21.50 1.20
CA LYS A 229 20.82 -21.06 0.65
C LYS A 229 20.49 -19.68 1.18
N VAL A 230 20.06 -18.80 0.30
CA VAL A 230 19.66 -17.43 0.63
C VAL A 230 18.19 -17.29 0.29
N TYR A 231 17.37 -17.05 1.30
CA TYR A 231 15.93 -17.00 1.19
C TYR A 231 15.45 -15.57 1.04
N TYR A 232 14.44 -15.42 0.19
CA TYR A 232 13.72 -14.17 -0.04
C TYR A 232 12.23 -14.40 0.17
N LYS A 233 11.53 -13.38 0.65
CA LYS A 233 10.10 -13.42 0.87
C LYS A 233 9.40 -12.19 0.30
N PRO A 234 8.13 -12.30 -0.10
CA PRO A 234 7.36 -11.15 -0.52
C PRO A 234 7.18 -10.14 0.63
N THR A 235 7.07 -8.86 0.29
CA THR A 235 6.61 -7.83 1.23
C THR A 235 5.08 -7.79 1.24
N THR A 236 4.50 -7.14 2.25
CA THR A 236 3.04 -6.97 2.33
C THR A 236 2.54 -6.11 1.17
N SER A 237 1.71 -6.70 0.31
CA SER A 237 1.04 -5.98 -0.77
C SER A 237 0.03 -4.96 -0.23
N LYS A 238 -0.15 -3.87 -0.97
CA LYS A 238 -1.18 -2.85 -0.65
C LYS A 238 -1.82 -2.35 -1.92
N ILE A 239 -3.07 -1.93 -1.81
CA ILE A 239 -3.81 -1.32 -2.91
C ILE A 239 -4.56 -0.08 -2.45
N THR A 240 -4.46 0.96 -3.26
CA THR A 240 -5.23 2.21 -3.16
C THR A 240 -6.05 2.39 -4.43
N THR A 241 -6.82 3.49 -4.51
CA THR A 241 -7.46 3.87 -5.77
C THR A 241 -6.46 4.19 -6.88
N SER A 242 -5.21 4.53 -6.56
CA SER A 242 -4.20 5.00 -7.51
C SER A 242 -3.19 3.95 -7.96
N LEU A 243 -2.91 2.94 -7.14
CA LEU A 243 -1.88 1.97 -7.44
C LEU A 243 -1.99 0.69 -6.61
N PHE A 244 -1.30 -0.34 -7.08
CA PHE A 244 -0.97 -1.55 -6.36
C PHE A 244 0.54 -1.56 -6.05
N THR A 245 0.91 -1.81 -4.79
CA THR A 245 2.31 -2.03 -4.37
C THR A 245 2.52 -3.46 -3.94
N TYR A 246 3.65 -4.02 -4.33
CA TYR A 246 4.14 -5.32 -3.89
C TYR A 246 5.67 -5.28 -3.85
N GLY A 247 6.33 -6.32 -3.37
CA GLY A 247 7.78 -6.33 -3.32
C GLY A 247 8.35 -7.63 -2.80
N TYR A 248 9.66 -7.65 -2.68
CA TYR A 248 10.42 -8.76 -2.14
C TYR A 248 11.53 -8.22 -1.23
N LYS A 249 11.91 -9.03 -0.25
CA LYS A 249 13.00 -8.73 0.66
C LYS A 249 13.81 -9.96 1.02
N TYR A 250 15.05 -9.72 1.40
CA TYR A 250 15.87 -10.72 2.05
C TYR A 250 15.18 -11.23 3.33
N ASP A 251 15.24 -12.53 3.56
CA ASP A 251 14.71 -13.17 4.77
C ASP A 251 15.85 -13.67 5.64
N LYS A 252 16.62 -14.64 5.14
CA LYS A 252 17.71 -15.28 5.88
C LYS A 252 18.69 -15.99 4.97
N THR A 253 19.86 -16.26 5.51
CA THR A 253 20.87 -17.17 4.95
C THR A 253 20.89 -18.43 5.80
N GLU A 254 20.91 -19.59 5.15
CA GLU A 254 20.97 -20.90 5.80
C GLU A 254 22.17 -21.67 5.29
N TYR A 255 22.97 -22.15 6.22
CA TYR A 255 24.02 -23.09 5.93
C TYR A 255 23.45 -24.48 5.61
N VAL A 256 23.96 -25.13 4.57
CA VAL A 256 23.50 -26.47 4.17
C VAL A 256 24.55 -27.53 4.47
N SER A 257 25.78 -27.35 4.00
CA SER A 257 26.82 -28.36 4.11
C SER A 257 28.22 -27.79 3.94
N GLY A 258 29.22 -28.57 4.39
CA GLY A 258 30.64 -28.23 4.39
C GLY A 258 31.30 -28.59 5.72
N GLN A 259 32.62 -28.51 5.79
CA GLN A 259 33.33 -28.65 7.04
C GLN A 259 34.65 -27.89 6.96
N THR A 260 34.95 -27.06 7.94
CA THR A 260 36.21 -26.32 7.96
C THR A 260 37.36 -27.27 8.29
N LYS A 261 38.34 -27.36 7.39
CA LYS A 261 39.56 -28.16 7.58
C LYS A 261 40.74 -27.22 7.79
N PHE A 262 41.46 -27.44 8.89
CA PHE A 262 42.67 -26.68 9.19
C PHE A 262 43.90 -27.57 9.16
N TYR A 263 45.04 -26.96 8.81
CA TYR A 263 46.33 -27.59 8.96
C TYR A 263 46.79 -27.49 10.42
N GLY A 264 46.84 -28.63 11.12
CA GLY A 264 47.37 -28.71 12.48
C GLY A 264 46.42 -28.24 13.58
N ARG A 265 46.99 -27.89 14.74
CA ARG A 265 46.23 -27.47 15.93
C ARG A 265 45.90 -25.98 15.85
N VAL A 266 44.61 -25.66 15.78
CA VAL A 266 44.08 -24.29 15.77
C VAL A 266 43.58 -23.93 17.17
N TYR A 267 43.68 -22.66 17.54
CA TYR A 267 43.38 -22.16 18.89
C TYR A 267 42.51 -20.91 18.83
N GLU A 268 41.71 -20.68 19.86
CA GLU A 268 40.69 -19.61 19.89
C GLU A 268 41.33 -18.26 20.18
N SER A 269 42.40 -18.27 20.97
CA SER A 269 43.27 -17.14 21.26
C SER A 269 44.67 -17.62 21.66
N LYS A 270 45.63 -16.69 21.80
CA LYS A 270 47.03 -16.98 22.17
C LYS A 270 47.21 -17.77 23.48
N ASN A 271 46.20 -17.79 24.36
CA ASN A 271 46.28 -18.33 25.73
C ASN A 271 45.26 -19.45 26.03
N SER A 272 44.57 -20.03 25.04
CA SER A 272 43.35 -20.82 25.27
C SER A 272 43.29 -22.18 24.54
N TYR A 273 42.18 -22.90 24.73
CA TYR A 273 41.90 -24.26 24.29
C TYR A 273 42.06 -24.47 22.77
N GLN A 274 42.54 -25.65 22.39
CA GLN A 274 42.56 -26.08 20.99
C GLN A 274 41.12 -26.11 20.45
N LEU A 275 40.86 -25.38 19.36
CA LEU A 275 39.63 -25.48 18.60
C LEU A 275 39.61 -26.84 17.90
N SER A 276 38.56 -27.61 18.16
CA SER A 276 38.24 -28.74 17.31
C SER A 276 37.72 -28.23 15.96
N ASN A 277 37.91 -29.03 14.90
CA ASN A 277 37.35 -28.71 13.58
C ASN A 277 35.84 -28.46 13.64
N THR A 278 35.12 -29.14 14.55
CA THR A 278 33.68 -28.92 14.78
C THR A 278 33.37 -27.51 15.29
N LYS A 279 34.08 -27.03 16.33
CA LYS A 279 33.86 -25.69 16.86
C LYS A 279 34.20 -24.60 15.83
N ALA A 280 35.29 -24.79 15.09
CA ALA A 280 35.71 -23.84 14.08
C ALA A 280 34.79 -23.84 12.85
N THR A 281 34.23 -25.00 12.49
CA THR A 281 33.15 -25.10 11.50
C THR A 281 31.93 -24.33 11.97
N GLN A 282 31.51 -24.48 13.23
CA GLN A 282 30.38 -23.72 13.77
C GLN A 282 30.62 -22.21 13.74
N SER A 283 31.81 -21.74 14.16
CA SER A 283 32.13 -20.31 14.09
C SER A 283 32.07 -19.76 12.66
N PHE A 284 32.46 -20.56 11.66
CA PHE A 284 32.36 -20.17 10.26
C PHE A 284 30.91 -20.18 9.74
N ILE A 285 30.11 -21.17 10.15
CA ILE A 285 28.67 -21.22 9.89
C ILE A 285 28.00 -19.94 10.42
N ASP A 286 28.29 -19.56 11.67
CA ASP A 286 27.71 -18.37 12.29
C ASP A 286 28.06 -17.07 11.52
N ILE A 287 29.25 -17.00 10.92
CA ILE A 287 29.64 -15.87 10.05
C ILE A 287 28.83 -15.89 8.76
N ILE A 288 28.71 -17.05 8.10
CA ILE A 288 27.94 -17.20 6.86
C ILE A 288 26.47 -16.84 7.07
N GLU A 289 25.85 -17.32 8.14
CA GLU A 289 24.42 -17.10 8.40
C GLU A 289 24.08 -15.65 8.75
N LYS A 290 25.03 -14.92 9.36
CA LYS A 290 24.90 -13.48 9.63
C LYS A 290 25.19 -12.60 8.42
N GLU A 291 25.77 -13.17 7.37
CA GLU A 291 26.19 -12.43 6.22
C GLU A 291 25.04 -12.08 5.29
N ASN A 292 25.14 -10.91 4.66
CA ASN A 292 24.22 -10.51 3.62
C ASN A 292 24.70 -10.95 2.24
N PHE A 293 24.05 -11.99 1.70
CA PHE A 293 24.29 -12.46 0.34
C PHE A 293 23.58 -11.62 -0.75
N THR A 294 22.91 -10.55 -0.34
CA THR A 294 22.09 -9.67 -1.18
C THR A 294 22.76 -8.31 -1.35
N ASN A 295 22.67 -7.73 -2.54
CA ASN A 295 23.03 -6.35 -2.80
C ASN A 295 22.26 -5.42 -1.85
N SER A 296 22.94 -4.44 -1.23
CA SER A 296 22.36 -3.54 -0.23
C SER A 296 21.13 -2.80 -0.74
N TYR A 297 21.08 -2.42 -2.01
CA TYR A 297 19.92 -1.78 -2.63
C TYR A 297 18.69 -2.70 -2.72
N TYR A 298 18.90 -4.01 -2.68
CA TYR A 298 17.88 -5.04 -2.84
C TYR A 298 17.51 -5.75 -1.54
N LEU A 299 17.99 -5.29 -0.38
CA LEU A 299 17.57 -5.82 0.91
C LEU A 299 16.05 -5.84 1.06
N GLU A 300 15.40 -4.78 0.61
CA GLU A 300 13.95 -4.69 0.42
C GLU A 300 13.66 -3.81 -0.80
N LYS A 301 12.93 -4.34 -1.79
CA LYS A 301 12.54 -3.59 -3.00
C LYS A 301 11.03 -3.64 -3.17
N THR A 302 10.43 -2.45 -3.26
CA THR A 302 9.00 -2.27 -3.51
C THR A 302 8.78 -1.82 -4.95
N TYR A 303 7.86 -2.48 -5.63
CA TYR A 303 7.37 -2.16 -6.97
C TYR A 303 6.00 -1.50 -6.90
N LYS A 304 5.67 -0.70 -7.92
CA LYS A 304 4.41 0.02 -8.03
C LYS A 304 3.81 -0.20 -9.41
N ILE A 305 2.54 -0.57 -9.44
CA ILE A 305 1.73 -0.66 -10.66
C ILE A 305 0.68 0.43 -10.57
N TYR A 306 0.79 1.45 -11.42
CA TYR A 306 -0.11 2.61 -11.42
C TYR A 306 -1.38 2.33 -12.23
N PHE A 307 -2.49 2.85 -11.73
CA PHE A 307 -3.76 2.83 -12.43
C PHE A 307 -3.93 4.09 -13.29
N THR A 308 -4.58 3.97 -14.44
CA THR A 308 -4.90 5.10 -15.32
C THR A 308 -5.92 6.01 -14.66
N GLU A 309 -6.09 7.24 -15.16
CA GLU A 309 -7.09 8.16 -14.60
C GLU A 309 -8.50 7.56 -14.62
N ASP A 310 -8.89 6.94 -15.73
CA ASP A 310 -10.18 6.26 -15.87
C ASP A 310 -10.36 5.11 -14.87
N GLU A 311 -9.32 4.28 -14.70
CA GLU A 311 -9.34 3.20 -13.70
C GLU A 311 -9.50 3.76 -12.28
N GLN A 312 -8.82 4.85 -11.97
CA GLN A 312 -8.92 5.54 -10.67
C GLN A 312 -10.34 6.09 -10.43
N ILE A 313 -10.95 6.67 -11.47
CA ILE A 313 -12.34 7.15 -11.42
C ILE A 313 -13.27 5.99 -11.09
N VAL A 314 -13.22 4.88 -11.83
CA VAL A 314 -14.08 3.72 -11.59
C VAL A 314 -13.85 3.10 -10.21
N LEU A 315 -12.58 2.96 -9.78
CA LEU A 315 -12.23 2.37 -8.47
C LEU A 315 -12.73 3.20 -7.28
N SER A 316 -12.89 4.50 -7.47
CA SER A 316 -13.37 5.42 -6.43
C SER A 316 -14.88 5.32 -6.16
N GLN A 317 -15.65 4.65 -7.02
CA GLN A 317 -17.11 4.54 -6.93
C GLN A 317 -17.57 3.20 -6.33
N ASP A 318 -18.80 3.15 -5.82
CA ASP A 318 -19.62 1.94 -5.58
C ASP A 318 -18.87 0.75 -4.93
N TYR A 319 -17.96 1.04 -3.98
CA TYR A 319 -17.11 0.06 -3.29
C TYR A 319 -16.22 -0.78 -4.21
N ASN A 320 -15.92 -0.29 -5.42
CA ASN A 320 -15.13 -0.99 -6.43
C ASN A 320 -13.71 -1.29 -5.92
N LEU A 321 -13.07 -0.38 -5.19
CA LEU A 321 -11.79 -0.68 -4.52
C LEU A 321 -11.90 -1.88 -3.55
N SER A 322 -13.00 -1.99 -2.81
CA SER A 322 -13.22 -3.12 -1.89
C SER A 322 -13.51 -4.43 -2.64
N LYS A 323 -14.17 -4.36 -3.80
CA LYS A 323 -14.33 -5.52 -4.70
C LYS A 323 -12.97 -5.97 -5.22
N LEU A 324 -12.14 -5.05 -5.72
CA LEU A 324 -10.80 -5.37 -6.19
C LEU A 324 -9.92 -5.98 -5.08
N LYS A 325 -9.95 -5.41 -3.87
CA LYS A 325 -9.26 -5.99 -2.70
C LYS A 325 -9.64 -7.44 -2.46
N ARG A 326 -10.93 -7.76 -2.48
CA ARG A 326 -11.42 -9.14 -2.29
C ARG A 326 -11.01 -10.05 -3.43
N ALA A 327 -11.04 -9.57 -4.67
CA ALA A 327 -10.64 -10.35 -5.83
C ALA A 327 -9.13 -10.66 -5.81
N LEU A 328 -8.28 -9.67 -5.47
CA LEU A 328 -6.84 -9.88 -5.32
C LEU A 328 -6.50 -10.84 -4.17
N ALA A 329 -7.22 -10.76 -3.04
CA ALA A 329 -7.03 -11.70 -1.94
C ALA A 329 -7.34 -13.15 -2.34
N LYS A 330 -8.40 -13.38 -3.15
CA LYS A 330 -8.72 -14.71 -3.70
C LYS A 330 -7.60 -15.25 -4.60
N GLU A 331 -6.87 -14.37 -5.25
CA GLU A 331 -5.74 -14.69 -6.13
C GLU A 331 -4.38 -14.77 -5.38
N ASN A 332 -4.38 -14.64 -4.04
CA ASN A 332 -3.18 -14.56 -3.20
C ASN A 332 -2.22 -13.42 -3.59
N LEU A 333 -2.77 -12.29 -4.05
CA LEU A 333 -2.00 -11.09 -4.43
C LEU A 333 -2.04 -9.98 -3.37
N LEU A 334 -2.91 -10.09 -2.37
CA LEU A 334 -3.09 -9.09 -1.30
C LEU A 334 -2.87 -9.68 0.09
#